data_AF-A0A5C1NK54-F1
#
_entry.id   AF-A0A5C1NK54-F1
#
_cell.length_a   1.000
_cell.length_b   1.000
_cell.length_c   1.000
_cell.angle_alpha   90.00
_cell.angle_beta   90.00
_cell.angle_gamma   90.00
#
_symmetry.space_group_name_H-M   'P 1'
#
loop_
_entity.id
_entity.type
_entity.pdbx_description
1 polymer ?
#
loop_
_entity_poly.entity_id
_entity_poly.type
_entity_poly.pdbx_seq_one_letter_code
_entity_poly.pdbx_strand_id
1 'polypeptide(L)'
;MRHPNSEERIALHFSDGKESVYGIEQANEALKKVHIHISAVEIPEAAYSILEESKVRPTTDAEQKELVSLFYLDRRQLLEEIRLSGREPQMYRGGYLEITQKGMPPYPKVYDMRAMSPEMKHHALTRFSKLHNNVADDGTAIDEVMTMVSGGPFTHFFTIDDVVVRVDIAEIDTNGKAIRLSYSGLNPHAALMSPEHGLIFAFAHGPKEFDMQFEDSSISHPELMDTNPWVDYSLEVPKLIDKVV
;
A
#
# COMPACT_ATOMS: atom_id res chain seq x y z
N MET A 1 3.04 -15.33 25.62
CA MET A 1 2.47 -14.05 25.15
C MET A 1 1.40 -14.40 24.13
N ARG A 2 0.18 -13.88 24.26
CA ARG A 2 -0.81 -14.00 23.17
C ARG A 2 -0.31 -13.11 22.04
N HIS A 3 -0.05 -13.69 20.87
CA HIS A 3 0.04 -12.89 19.65
C HIS A 3 -1.32 -12.20 19.48
N PRO A 4 -1.38 -10.87 19.26
CA PRO A 4 -2.65 -10.23 18.96
C PRO A 4 -3.29 -10.94 17.76
N ASN A 5 -4.60 -11.15 17.81
CA ASN A 5 -5.34 -11.71 16.68
C ASN A 5 -5.03 -10.84 15.44
N SER A 6 -4.97 -11.44 14.24
CA SER A 6 -4.69 -10.71 13.00
C SER A 6 -5.61 -9.49 12.79
N GLU A 7 -6.80 -9.52 13.38
CA GLU A 7 -7.79 -8.45 13.37
C GLU A 7 -7.40 -7.24 14.21
N GLU A 8 -6.48 -7.34 15.18
CA GLU A 8 -5.98 -6.22 16.00
C GLU A 8 -4.70 -5.58 15.42
N ARG A 9 -4.22 -6.05 14.24
CA ARG A 9 -2.97 -5.60 13.61
C ARG A 9 -3.10 -4.29 12.81
N ILE A 10 -4.30 -3.72 12.75
CA ILE A 10 -4.57 -2.47 12.03
C ILE A 10 -4.90 -1.38 13.04
N ALA A 11 -4.27 -0.23 12.90
CA ALA A 11 -4.68 1.00 13.56
C ALA A 11 -4.88 2.10 12.51
N LEU A 12 -5.97 2.84 12.63
CA LEU A 12 -6.26 3.98 11.77
C LEU A 12 -6.27 5.25 12.63
N HIS A 13 -5.36 6.17 12.33
CA HIS A 13 -5.22 7.45 13.01
C HIS A 13 -5.68 8.60 12.11
N PHE A 14 -6.21 9.67 12.71
CA PHE A 14 -6.77 10.81 12.00
C PHE A 14 -5.97 12.07 12.31
N SER A 15 -5.63 12.85 11.28
CA SER A 15 -4.80 14.06 11.43
C SER A 15 -5.55 15.21 12.09
N ASP A 16 -6.89 15.16 12.14
CA ASP A 16 -7.76 16.11 12.83
C ASP A 16 -7.84 15.86 14.36
N GLY A 17 -7.15 14.84 14.87
CA GLY A 17 -7.14 14.48 16.29
C GLY A 17 -8.33 13.63 16.73
N LYS A 18 -9.18 13.17 15.82
CA LYS A 18 -10.22 12.18 16.13
C LYS A 18 -9.61 10.89 16.70
N GLU A 19 -10.36 10.22 17.57
CA GLU A 19 -9.93 8.96 18.19
C GLU A 19 -9.58 7.91 17.14
N SER A 20 -8.48 7.19 17.40
CA SER A 20 -8.01 6.13 16.52
C SER A 20 -8.95 4.94 16.56
N VAL A 21 -9.15 4.28 15.43
CA VAL A 21 -9.91 3.03 15.36
C VAL A 21 -8.97 1.87 15.12
N TYR A 22 -9.33 0.71 15.68
CA TYR A 22 -8.49 -0.47 15.67
C TYR A 22 -9.22 -1.62 15.01
N GLY A 23 -8.47 -2.35 14.21
CA GLY A 23 -8.88 -3.56 13.53
C GLY A 23 -9.57 -3.35 12.19
N ILE A 24 -9.61 -4.45 11.43
CA ILE A 24 -9.96 -4.44 10.00
C ILE A 24 -11.40 -3.95 9.79
N GLU A 25 -12.35 -4.43 10.58
CA GLU A 25 -13.76 -4.08 10.44
C GLU A 25 -13.98 -2.57 10.67
N GLN A 26 -13.45 -2.04 11.78
CA GLN A 26 -13.61 -0.64 12.14
C GLN A 26 -12.84 0.28 11.19
N ALA A 27 -11.66 -0.14 10.74
CA ALA A 27 -10.90 0.58 9.72
C ALA A 27 -11.66 0.63 8.38
N ASN A 28 -12.22 -0.49 7.92
CA ASN A 28 -13.03 -0.54 6.70
C ASN A 28 -14.29 0.34 6.79
N GLU A 29 -14.93 0.40 7.96
CA GLU A 29 -16.08 1.27 8.18
C GLU A 29 -15.74 2.77 8.02
N ALA A 30 -14.54 3.18 8.39
CA ALA A 30 -14.06 4.54 8.15
C ALA A 30 -13.65 4.75 6.67
N LEU A 31 -12.89 3.80 6.12
CA LEU A 31 -12.28 3.86 4.79
C LEU A 31 -13.26 3.68 3.63
N LYS A 32 -14.44 3.09 3.87
CA LYS A 32 -15.48 2.92 2.84
C LYS A 32 -15.92 4.23 2.19
N LYS A 33 -15.81 5.36 2.90
CA LYS A 33 -16.14 6.70 2.38
C LYS A 33 -15.31 7.08 1.16
N VAL A 34 -14.11 6.53 1.06
CA VAL A 34 -13.14 6.80 0.00
C VAL A 34 -12.78 5.53 -0.77
N HIS A 35 -13.63 4.51 -0.65
CA HIS A 35 -13.55 3.26 -1.39
C HIS A 35 -12.19 2.55 -1.28
N ILE A 36 -11.68 2.49 -0.05
CA ILE A 36 -10.51 1.69 0.29
C ILE A 36 -10.98 0.48 1.08
N HIS A 37 -10.38 -0.68 0.79
CA HIS A 37 -10.69 -1.92 1.48
C HIS A 37 -9.44 -2.61 2.00
N ILE A 38 -9.52 -3.10 3.23
CA ILE A 38 -8.52 -3.90 3.92
C ILE A 38 -9.06 -5.31 4.08
N SER A 39 -8.29 -6.31 3.67
CA SER A 39 -8.59 -7.73 3.84
C SER A 39 -7.45 -8.45 4.53
N ALA A 40 -7.77 -9.44 5.37
CA ALA A 40 -6.79 -10.42 5.83
C ALA A 40 -6.83 -11.65 4.93
N VAL A 41 -5.68 -12.05 4.40
CA VAL A 41 -5.57 -13.17 3.44
C VAL A 41 -4.63 -14.24 3.99
N GLU A 42 -4.98 -15.50 3.73
CA GLU A 42 -4.14 -16.63 4.14
C GLU A 42 -2.79 -16.59 3.41
N ILE A 43 -1.73 -16.88 4.13
CA ILE A 43 -0.40 -17.07 3.56
C ILE A 43 -0.29 -18.54 3.14
N PRO A 44 -0.04 -18.85 1.84
CA PRO A 44 0.14 -20.23 1.42
C PRO A 44 1.30 -20.89 2.16
N GLU A 45 1.11 -22.13 2.65
CA GLU A 45 2.15 -22.86 3.39
C GLU A 45 3.47 -22.98 2.60
N ALA A 46 3.37 -23.11 1.27
CA ALA A 46 4.53 -23.14 0.37
C ALA A 46 5.40 -21.87 0.45
N ALA A 47 4.84 -20.73 0.86
CA ALA A 47 5.59 -19.48 0.99
C ALA A 47 6.41 -19.41 2.28
N TYR A 48 6.06 -20.18 3.32
CA TYR A 48 6.59 -19.98 4.68
C TYR A 48 8.11 -20.01 4.75
N SER A 49 8.75 -20.97 4.08
CA SER A 49 10.22 -21.08 4.10
C SER A 49 10.90 -19.84 3.50
N ILE A 50 10.36 -19.32 2.39
CA ILE A 50 10.91 -18.14 1.72
C ILE A 50 10.67 -16.89 2.58
N LEU A 51 9.48 -16.78 3.17
CA LEU A 51 9.13 -15.64 4.02
C LEU A 51 9.95 -15.58 5.30
N GLU A 52 10.28 -16.72 5.92
CA GLU A 52 11.20 -16.75 7.07
C GLU A 52 12.61 -16.30 6.68
N GLU A 53 13.13 -16.80 5.57
CA GLU A 53 14.45 -16.41 5.05
C GLU A 53 14.51 -14.92 4.70
N SER A 54 13.43 -14.35 4.16
CA SER A 54 13.33 -12.92 3.82
C SER A 54 13.50 -11.98 5.01
N LYS A 55 13.34 -12.47 6.25
CA LYS A 55 13.55 -11.66 7.45
C LYS A 55 15.03 -11.34 7.68
N VAL A 56 15.91 -12.23 7.26
CA VAL A 56 17.35 -12.16 7.55
C VAL A 56 18.21 -11.81 6.35
N ARG A 57 17.70 -11.99 5.11
CA ARG A 57 18.41 -11.67 3.87
C ARG A 57 17.45 -11.22 2.77
N PRO A 58 17.94 -10.56 1.71
CA PRO A 58 17.17 -10.35 0.49
C PRO A 58 16.70 -11.67 -0.12
N THR A 59 15.52 -11.63 -0.72
CA THR A 59 15.00 -12.68 -1.60
C THR A 59 15.77 -12.71 -2.93
N THR A 60 15.91 -13.91 -3.49
CA THR A 60 16.47 -14.14 -4.83
C THR A 60 15.39 -13.99 -5.91
N ASP A 61 15.79 -13.80 -7.17
CA ASP A 61 14.84 -13.73 -8.29
C ASP A 61 13.95 -14.97 -8.43
N ALA A 62 14.49 -16.16 -8.10
CA ALA A 62 13.72 -17.41 -8.14
C ALA A 62 12.65 -17.42 -7.03
N GLU A 63 13.02 -17.02 -5.82
CA GLU A 63 12.11 -16.89 -4.69
C GLU A 63 11.01 -15.84 -4.95
N GLN A 64 11.36 -14.70 -5.54
CA GLN A 64 10.37 -13.67 -5.90
C GLN A 64 9.38 -14.19 -6.94
N LYS A 65 9.84 -14.91 -7.97
CA LYS A 65 8.94 -15.52 -8.97
C LYS A 65 8.01 -16.54 -8.36
N GLU A 66 8.51 -17.38 -7.45
CA GLU A 66 7.71 -18.35 -6.73
C GLU A 66 6.66 -17.66 -5.85
N LEU A 67 7.05 -16.68 -5.05
CA LEU A 67 6.12 -15.93 -4.20
C LEU A 67 5.07 -15.19 -5.04
N VAL A 68 5.44 -14.53 -6.15
CA VAL A 68 4.48 -13.89 -7.06
C VAL A 68 3.48 -14.91 -7.59
N SER A 69 3.91 -16.14 -7.90
CA SER A 69 2.99 -17.21 -8.32
C SER A 69 2.06 -17.66 -7.20
N LEU A 70 2.53 -17.71 -5.94
CA LEU A 70 1.73 -18.13 -4.79
C LEU A 70 0.69 -17.08 -4.38
N PHE A 71 1.03 -15.80 -4.51
CA PHE A 71 0.15 -14.67 -4.21
C PHE A 71 -0.55 -14.07 -5.44
N TYR A 72 -0.46 -14.74 -6.59
CA TYR A 72 -1.00 -14.25 -7.85
C TYR A 72 -2.51 -13.97 -7.77
N LEU A 73 -2.91 -12.83 -8.34
CA LEU A 73 -4.31 -12.46 -8.50
C LEU A 73 -4.66 -12.43 -9.99
N ASP A 74 -5.60 -13.27 -10.39
CA ASP A 74 -6.21 -13.17 -11.70
C ASP A 74 -7.15 -11.95 -11.79
N ARG A 75 -7.59 -11.61 -13.02
CA ARG A 75 -8.49 -10.47 -13.24
C ARG A 75 -9.75 -10.53 -12.38
N ARG A 76 -10.35 -11.71 -12.21
CA ARG A 76 -11.60 -11.85 -11.46
C ARG A 76 -11.33 -11.56 -9.99
N GLN A 77 -10.20 -12.02 -9.44
CA GLN A 77 -9.81 -11.73 -8.06
C GLN A 77 -9.50 -10.24 -7.87
N LEU A 78 -8.78 -9.60 -8.80
CA LEU A 78 -8.54 -8.15 -8.75
C LEU A 78 -9.84 -7.34 -8.78
N LEU A 79 -10.78 -7.69 -9.66
CA LEU A 79 -12.09 -7.04 -9.72
C LEU A 79 -12.94 -7.30 -8.47
N GLU A 80 -12.76 -8.44 -7.80
CA GLU A 80 -13.43 -8.72 -6.54
C GLU A 80 -12.91 -7.80 -5.41
N GLU A 81 -11.60 -7.57 -5.32
CA GLU A 81 -11.02 -6.62 -4.36
C GLU A 81 -11.55 -5.19 -4.56
N ILE A 82 -11.81 -4.81 -5.81
CA ILE A 82 -12.45 -3.54 -6.14
C ILE A 82 -13.91 -3.52 -5.69
N ARG A 83 -14.66 -4.58 -6.00
CA ARG A 83 -16.05 -4.72 -5.59
C ARG A 83 -16.21 -4.66 -4.07
N LEU A 84 -15.29 -5.27 -3.32
CA LEU A 84 -15.26 -5.23 -1.85
C LEU A 84 -15.01 -3.82 -1.31
N SER A 85 -14.30 -2.97 -2.06
CA SER A 85 -14.13 -1.54 -1.75
C SER A 85 -15.35 -0.67 -2.10
N GLY A 86 -16.41 -1.27 -2.66
CA GLY A 86 -17.67 -0.59 -2.94
C GLY A 86 -17.61 0.38 -4.13
N ARG A 87 -16.68 0.16 -5.06
CA ARG A 87 -16.54 0.96 -6.30
C ARG A 87 -16.47 0.05 -7.53
N GLU A 88 -16.57 0.66 -8.70
CA GLU A 88 -16.30 0.03 -9.99
C GLU A 88 -14.80 0.18 -10.34
N PRO A 89 -14.24 -0.67 -11.22
CA PRO A 89 -12.89 -0.49 -11.73
C PRO A 89 -12.77 0.82 -12.52
N GLN A 90 -11.58 1.44 -12.48
CA GLN A 90 -11.32 2.71 -13.17
C GLN A 90 -11.41 2.59 -14.70
N MET A 91 -11.26 1.38 -15.22
CA MET A 91 -11.44 1.07 -16.64
C MET A 91 -12.44 -0.07 -16.84
N TYR A 92 -13.10 -0.08 -17.99
CA TYR A 92 -13.99 -1.17 -18.38
C TYR A 92 -13.28 -2.54 -18.22
N ARG A 93 -13.90 -3.43 -17.44
CA ARG A 93 -13.39 -4.75 -17.08
C ARG A 93 -12.00 -4.75 -16.41
N GLY A 94 -11.58 -3.63 -15.82
CA GLY A 94 -10.28 -3.46 -15.16
C GLY A 94 -9.11 -3.08 -16.08
N GLY A 95 -9.33 -2.89 -17.40
CA GLY A 95 -8.25 -2.46 -18.29
C GLY A 95 -7.13 -3.50 -18.48
N TYR A 96 -5.89 -3.03 -18.65
CA TYR A 96 -4.69 -3.86 -18.79
C TYR A 96 -4.24 -4.40 -17.42
N LEU A 97 -3.76 -5.65 -17.36
CA LEU A 97 -3.21 -6.25 -16.13
C LEU A 97 -1.69 -6.12 -16.04
N GLU A 98 -1.04 -5.97 -17.19
CA GLU A 98 0.38 -5.66 -17.29
C GLU A 98 0.46 -4.16 -17.60
N ILE A 99 0.62 -3.36 -16.55
CA ILE A 99 0.73 -1.91 -16.62
C ILE A 99 2.08 -1.46 -16.12
N THR A 100 2.50 -0.28 -16.55
CA THR A 100 3.83 0.25 -16.23
C THR A 100 3.74 1.67 -15.72
N GLN A 101 4.42 1.95 -14.61
CA GLN A 101 4.75 3.33 -14.26
C GLN A 101 5.86 3.79 -15.20
N LYS A 102 5.73 4.98 -15.81
CA LYS A 102 6.70 5.50 -16.77
C LYS A 102 8.15 5.38 -16.26
N GLY A 103 9.01 4.72 -17.05
CA GLY A 103 10.43 4.52 -16.72
C GLY A 103 10.72 3.39 -15.71
N MET A 104 9.71 2.64 -15.26
CA MET A 104 9.84 1.55 -14.30
C MET A 104 9.49 0.18 -14.92
N PRO A 105 9.87 -0.94 -14.29
CA PRO A 105 9.35 -2.26 -14.67
C PRO A 105 7.83 -2.37 -14.51
N PRO A 106 7.16 -3.26 -15.28
CA PRO A 106 5.73 -3.47 -15.19
C PRO A 106 5.31 -4.13 -13.88
N TYR A 107 4.03 -4.00 -13.54
CA TYR A 107 3.39 -4.77 -12.48
C TYR A 107 3.25 -6.27 -12.86
N PRO A 108 3.20 -7.19 -11.87
CA PRO A 108 3.27 -6.94 -10.42
C PRO A 108 4.67 -6.53 -9.94
N LYS A 109 4.73 -5.70 -8.89
CA LYS A 109 5.97 -5.27 -8.24
C LYS A 109 6.17 -6.03 -6.93
N VAL A 110 7.44 -6.36 -6.63
CA VAL A 110 7.87 -6.91 -5.35
C VAL A 110 8.72 -5.88 -4.64
N TYR A 111 8.30 -5.51 -3.43
CA TYR A 111 9.07 -4.63 -2.56
C TYR A 111 9.71 -5.45 -1.46
N ASP A 112 11.02 -5.67 -1.58
CA ASP A 112 11.85 -6.33 -0.59
C ASP A 112 12.70 -5.31 0.15
N MET A 113 12.36 -5.08 1.42
CA MET A 113 13.00 -4.06 2.25
C MET A 113 14.47 -4.38 2.53
N ARG A 114 14.86 -5.67 2.54
CA ARG A 114 16.26 -6.09 2.70
C ARG A 114 17.07 -5.88 1.42
N ALA A 115 16.42 -5.94 0.26
CA ALA A 115 17.06 -5.72 -1.04
C ALA A 115 17.32 -4.24 -1.37
N MET A 116 16.67 -3.31 -0.65
CA MET A 116 16.85 -1.87 -0.88
C MET A 116 18.19 -1.38 -0.32
N SER A 117 19.00 -0.76 -1.18
CA SER A 117 20.17 0.00 -0.73
C SER A 117 19.74 1.22 0.10
N PRO A 118 20.64 1.82 0.91
CA PRO A 118 20.33 3.05 1.65
C PRO A 118 19.83 4.19 0.74
N GLU A 119 20.42 4.33 -0.45
CA GLU A 119 20.02 5.33 -1.44
C GLU A 119 18.62 5.05 -2.01
N MET A 120 18.34 3.79 -2.36
CA MET A 120 17.01 3.37 -2.81
C MET A 120 15.96 3.62 -1.74
N LYS A 121 16.29 3.30 -0.47
CA LYS A 121 15.41 3.52 0.67
C LYS A 121 15.14 5.00 0.88
N HIS A 122 16.17 5.85 0.85
CA HIS A 122 16.00 7.30 0.96
C HIS A 122 15.14 7.86 -0.19
N HIS A 123 15.40 7.45 -1.45
CA HIS A 123 14.60 7.87 -2.60
C HIS A 123 13.14 7.42 -2.47
N ALA A 124 12.90 6.15 -2.13
CA ALA A 124 11.57 5.59 -1.93
C ALA A 124 10.82 6.32 -0.81
N LEU A 125 11.45 6.53 0.35
CA LEU A 125 10.81 7.23 1.48
C LEU A 125 10.51 8.69 1.15
N THR A 126 11.37 9.38 0.42
CA THR A 126 11.13 10.77 0.00
C THR A 126 9.96 10.87 -0.97
N ARG A 127 9.89 9.95 -1.93
CA ARG A 127 8.90 10.01 -3.00
C ARG A 127 7.53 9.43 -2.59
N PHE A 128 7.50 8.23 -2.02
CA PHE A 128 6.24 7.53 -1.71
C PHE A 128 5.55 8.04 -0.45
N SER A 129 6.27 8.72 0.46
CA SER A 129 5.65 9.23 1.69
C SER A 129 4.77 10.46 1.46
N LYS A 130 4.92 11.13 0.33
CA LYS A 130 4.11 12.29 -0.06
C LYS A 130 2.82 11.85 -0.74
N LEU A 131 1.74 12.57 -0.50
CA LEU A 131 0.46 12.32 -1.14
C LEU A 131 0.54 12.55 -2.65
N HIS A 132 0.09 11.55 -3.41
CA HIS A 132 0.08 11.53 -4.86
C HIS A 132 -1.12 10.74 -5.39
N ASN A 133 -1.39 10.94 -6.68
CA ASN A 133 -2.31 10.13 -7.48
C ASN A 133 -1.52 9.26 -8.46
N ASN A 134 -2.06 8.09 -8.82
CA ASN A 134 -1.49 7.20 -9.82
C ASN A 134 -2.42 7.14 -11.03
N VAL A 135 -2.15 8.00 -12.02
CA VAL A 135 -3.03 8.21 -13.18
C VAL A 135 -2.25 8.32 -14.49
N ALA A 136 -2.93 8.03 -15.60
CA ALA A 136 -2.46 8.25 -16.96
C ALA A 136 -2.59 9.72 -17.37
N ASP A 137 -2.01 10.07 -18.52
CA ASP A 137 -2.03 11.43 -19.06
C ASP A 137 -3.46 11.92 -19.41
N ASP A 138 -4.41 11.00 -19.60
CA ASP A 138 -5.82 11.30 -19.83
C ASP A 138 -6.65 11.39 -18.54
N GLY A 139 -6.00 11.29 -17.37
CA GLY A 139 -6.63 11.31 -16.05
C GLY A 139 -7.20 9.96 -15.60
N THR A 140 -7.11 8.90 -16.41
CA THR A 140 -7.56 7.57 -16.00
C THR A 140 -6.66 7.02 -14.90
N ALA A 141 -7.22 6.69 -13.74
CA ALA A 141 -6.48 6.12 -12.63
C ALA A 141 -6.21 4.62 -12.77
N ILE A 142 -5.19 4.13 -12.05
CA ILE A 142 -5.01 2.70 -11.81
C ILE A 142 -5.90 2.22 -10.67
N ASP A 143 -6.10 0.92 -10.62
CA ASP A 143 -6.55 0.18 -9.45
C ASP A 143 -5.37 -0.58 -8.88
N GLU A 144 -5.05 -0.37 -7.60
CA GLU A 144 -3.90 -0.98 -6.95
C GLU A 144 -4.35 -1.89 -5.80
N VAL A 145 -3.76 -3.09 -5.77
CA VAL A 145 -3.98 -4.11 -4.76
C VAL A 145 -2.62 -4.52 -4.20
N MET A 146 -2.30 -4.04 -3.00
CA MET A 146 -1.04 -4.32 -2.31
C MET A 146 -1.25 -5.38 -1.22
N THR A 147 -0.42 -6.41 -1.19
CA THR A 147 -0.44 -7.47 -0.19
C THR A 147 0.87 -7.48 0.57
N MET A 148 0.84 -7.11 1.84
CA MET A 148 1.94 -7.23 2.78
C MET A 148 1.93 -8.65 3.36
N VAL A 149 3.01 -9.39 3.20
CA VAL A 149 3.05 -10.84 3.50
C VAL A 149 4.03 -11.24 4.59
N SER A 150 4.98 -10.38 4.94
CA SER A 150 6.01 -10.63 5.95
C SER A 150 6.62 -9.30 6.41
N GLY A 151 7.05 -9.25 7.67
CA GLY A 151 7.75 -8.12 8.26
C GLY A 151 6.86 -6.91 8.49
N GLY A 152 7.45 -5.72 8.48
CA GLY A 152 6.78 -4.49 8.88
C GLY A 152 7.39 -3.87 10.15
N PRO A 153 6.71 -2.91 10.79
CA PRO A 153 5.39 -2.40 10.43
C PRO A 153 5.37 -1.65 9.10
N PHE A 154 4.19 -1.58 8.48
CA PHE A 154 3.95 -0.80 7.26
C PHE A 154 2.95 0.30 7.53
N THR A 155 3.17 1.47 6.92
CA THR A 155 2.26 2.61 7.05
C THR A 155 1.80 3.08 5.68
N HIS A 156 0.49 3.18 5.50
CA HIS A 156 -0.14 3.82 4.34
C HIS A 156 -0.91 5.05 4.79
N PHE A 157 -1.10 6.01 3.88
CA PHE A 157 -1.86 7.21 4.13
C PHE A 157 -2.88 7.40 3.02
N PHE A 158 -4.04 7.90 3.41
CA PHE A 158 -5.14 8.20 2.50
C PHE A 158 -5.80 9.50 2.94
N THR A 159 -6.57 10.10 2.05
CA THR A 159 -7.38 11.28 2.36
C THR A 159 -8.84 10.85 2.54
N ILE A 160 -9.51 11.37 3.56
CA ILE A 160 -10.96 11.32 3.76
C ILE A 160 -11.41 12.75 3.97
N ASP A 161 -12.10 13.32 2.98
CA ASP A 161 -12.40 14.75 2.95
C ASP A 161 -11.08 15.56 3.03
N ASP A 162 -10.92 16.43 4.03
CA ASP A 162 -9.71 17.22 4.32
C ASP A 162 -8.75 16.52 5.31
N VAL A 163 -9.07 15.32 5.77
CA VAL A 163 -8.31 14.60 6.80
C VAL A 163 -7.40 13.56 6.16
N VAL A 164 -6.09 13.69 6.39
CA VAL A 164 -5.13 12.63 6.08
C VAL A 164 -5.19 11.57 7.17
N VAL A 165 -5.64 10.36 6.82
CA VAL A 165 -5.66 9.21 7.70
C VAL A 165 -4.41 8.37 7.54
N ARG A 166 -3.87 7.86 8.65
CA ARG A 166 -2.72 6.96 8.69
C ARG A 166 -3.19 5.56 9.03
N VAL A 167 -2.95 4.60 8.14
CA VAL A 167 -3.19 3.17 8.34
C VAL A 167 -1.86 2.53 8.75
N ASP A 168 -1.74 2.18 10.03
CA ASP A 168 -0.63 1.40 10.54
C ASP A 168 -0.97 -0.08 10.54
N ILE A 169 -0.04 -0.87 10.01
CA ILE A 169 -0.15 -2.30 9.83
C ILE A 169 1.00 -2.92 10.61
N ALA A 170 0.66 -3.61 11.71
CA ALA A 170 1.61 -4.25 12.57
C ALA A 170 2.40 -5.34 11.81
N GLU A 171 3.51 -5.77 12.42
CA GLU A 171 4.38 -6.79 11.84
C GLU A 171 3.60 -8.08 11.48
N ILE A 172 3.89 -8.60 10.29
CA ILE A 172 3.30 -9.80 9.73
C ILE A 172 4.28 -10.95 9.94
N ASP A 173 3.92 -11.87 10.83
CA ASP A 173 4.56 -13.16 10.99
C ASP A 173 3.99 -14.19 10.00
N THR A 174 4.76 -15.25 9.74
CA THR A 174 4.38 -16.36 8.83
C THR A 174 3.26 -17.24 9.38
N ASN A 175 3.00 -17.18 10.69
CA ASN A 175 1.86 -17.84 11.33
C ASN A 175 0.59 -16.98 11.33
N GLY A 176 0.69 -15.73 10.88
CA GLY A 176 -0.42 -14.80 10.78
C GLY A 176 -1.03 -14.78 9.39
N LYS A 177 -1.98 -13.86 9.22
CA LYS A 177 -2.53 -13.54 7.91
C LYS A 177 -1.74 -12.39 7.29
N ALA A 178 -1.57 -12.46 5.98
CA ALA A 178 -1.14 -11.32 5.20
C ALA A 178 -2.25 -10.25 5.19
N ILE A 179 -1.87 -8.99 5.01
CA ILE A 179 -2.81 -7.88 4.92
C ILE A 179 -2.81 -7.37 3.50
N ARG A 180 -4.01 -7.23 2.93
CA ARG A 180 -4.23 -6.72 1.58
C ARG A 180 -4.97 -5.39 1.63
N LEU A 181 -4.48 -4.42 0.88
CA LEU A 181 -5.11 -3.12 0.64
C LEU A 181 -5.56 -3.05 -0.82
N SER A 182 -6.79 -2.62 -1.04
CA SER A 182 -7.36 -2.31 -2.35
C SER A 182 -7.78 -0.85 -2.36
N TYR A 183 -7.24 -0.07 -3.30
CA TYR A 183 -7.55 1.35 -3.45
C TYR A 183 -7.43 1.79 -4.91
N SER A 184 -7.99 2.96 -5.22
CA SER A 184 -7.82 3.58 -6.53
C SER A 184 -6.68 4.59 -6.49
N GLY A 185 -5.92 4.66 -7.57
CA GLY A 185 -4.92 5.71 -7.78
C GLY A 185 -5.51 7.11 -7.96
N LEU A 186 -6.84 7.26 -8.04
CA LEU A 186 -7.50 8.56 -8.20
C LEU A 186 -7.50 9.38 -6.91
N ASN A 187 -7.55 8.70 -5.76
CA ASN A 187 -7.58 9.37 -4.46
C ASN A 187 -6.14 9.58 -3.96
N PRO A 188 -5.83 10.76 -3.38
CA PRO A 188 -4.51 11.01 -2.82
C PRO A 188 -4.15 9.97 -1.77
N HIS A 189 -3.01 9.32 -2.00
CA HIS A 189 -2.48 8.28 -1.13
C HIS A 189 -0.95 8.39 -1.03
N ALA A 190 -0.41 7.75 -0.01
CA ALA A 190 1.03 7.67 0.22
C ALA A 190 1.36 6.41 1.02
N ALA A 191 2.64 6.06 1.08
CA ALA A 191 3.16 5.01 1.94
C ALA A 191 4.53 5.37 2.50
N LEU A 192 4.76 5.07 3.77
CA LEU A 192 6.07 5.16 4.41
C LEU A 192 6.51 3.76 4.81
N MET A 193 7.34 3.16 3.96
CA MET A 193 7.78 1.76 4.07
C MET A 193 9.24 1.72 4.51
N SER A 194 9.49 1.86 5.82
CA SER A 194 10.85 1.87 6.36
C SER A 194 11.23 0.72 7.31
N PRO A 195 10.58 -0.45 7.35
CA PRO A 195 11.00 -1.51 8.27
C PRO A 195 12.39 -2.06 7.89
N GLU A 196 13.01 -2.81 8.80
CA GLU A 196 14.29 -3.48 8.54
C GLU A 196 14.11 -4.66 7.56
N HIS A 197 13.03 -5.40 7.73
CA HIS A 197 12.59 -6.48 6.86
C HIS A 197 11.11 -6.31 6.53
N GLY A 198 10.74 -6.74 5.32
CA GLY A 198 9.38 -6.65 4.85
C GLY A 198 9.25 -7.06 3.40
N LEU A 199 8.17 -7.76 3.08
CA LEU A 199 7.82 -8.14 1.72
C LEU A 199 6.40 -7.70 1.38
N ILE A 200 6.28 -6.99 0.26
CA ILE A 200 5.00 -6.52 -0.28
C ILE A 200 4.91 -6.90 -1.75
N PHE A 201 3.76 -7.44 -2.14
CA PHE A 201 3.38 -7.67 -3.53
C PHE A 201 2.34 -6.63 -3.94
N ALA A 202 2.68 -5.80 -4.91
CA ALA A 202 1.74 -4.86 -5.48
C ALA A 202 1.29 -5.35 -6.86
N PHE A 203 -0.01 -5.54 -7.01
CA PHE A 203 -0.68 -5.70 -8.28
C PHE A 203 -1.36 -4.39 -8.63
N ALA A 204 -1.36 -4.04 -9.91
CA ALA A 204 -2.15 -2.93 -10.38
C ALA A 204 -2.70 -3.22 -11.77
N HIS A 205 -3.85 -2.63 -12.07
CA HIS A 205 -4.46 -2.73 -13.39
C HIS A 205 -5.17 -1.43 -13.77
N GLY A 206 -5.39 -1.22 -15.07
CA GLY A 206 -5.98 0.01 -15.58
C GLY A 206 -5.33 0.44 -16.90
N PRO A 207 -4.92 1.71 -17.07
CA PRO A 207 -4.28 2.17 -18.28
C PRO A 207 -2.92 1.48 -18.47
N LYS A 208 -2.47 1.34 -19.72
CA LYS A 208 -1.22 0.62 -20.02
C LYS A 208 0.00 1.29 -19.38
N GLU A 209 -0.01 2.62 -19.30
CA GLU A 209 1.03 3.42 -18.68
C GLU A 209 0.40 4.49 -17.78
N PHE A 210 1.06 4.79 -16.67
CA PHE A 210 0.65 5.83 -15.72
C PHE A 210 1.90 6.48 -15.11
N ASP A 211 1.71 7.57 -14.36
CA ASP A 211 2.75 8.13 -13.49
C ASP A 211 2.18 8.59 -12.15
N MET A 212 3.07 8.87 -11.19
CA MET A 212 2.72 9.50 -9.92
C MET A 212 2.56 11.00 -10.15
N GLN A 213 1.37 11.52 -9.89
CA GLN A 213 1.06 12.94 -9.93
C GLN A 213 1.03 13.52 -8.52
N PHE A 214 1.91 14.50 -8.27
CA PHE A 214 2.03 15.21 -7.00
C PHE A 214 1.31 16.56 -7.01
N GLU A 215 0.61 16.88 -8.09
CA GLU A 215 -0.20 18.07 -8.24
C GLU A 215 -1.50 17.67 -8.93
N ASP A 216 -2.63 18.05 -8.35
CA ASP A 216 -3.94 17.86 -8.98
C ASP A 216 -4.86 18.98 -8.48
N SER A 217 -5.22 19.91 -9.36
CA SER A 217 -6.08 21.05 -8.99
C SER A 217 -7.57 20.71 -9.01
N SER A 218 -7.93 19.50 -9.45
CA SER A 218 -9.33 19.07 -9.60
C SER A 218 -9.90 18.37 -8.36
N ILE A 219 -9.06 17.97 -7.41
CA ILE A 219 -9.46 17.36 -6.14
C ILE A 219 -9.89 18.43 -5.11
N SER A 220 -10.63 18.02 -4.08
CA SER A 220 -11.18 18.93 -3.06
C SER A 220 -10.12 19.65 -2.21
N HIS A 221 -8.91 19.08 -2.09
CA HIS A 221 -7.82 19.57 -1.24
C HIS A 221 -6.46 19.49 -1.96
N PRO A 222 -6.26 20.27 -3.03
CA PRO A 222 -5.03 20.25 -3.83
C PRO A 222 -3.78 20.61 -3.00
N GLU A 223 -3.95 21.39 -1.93
CA GLU A 223 -2.89 21.78 -1.00
C GLU A 223 -2.27 20.62 -0.21
N LEU A 224 -2.94 19.46 -0.12
CA LEU A 224 -2.40 18.28 0.55
C LEU A 224 -1.40 17.51 -0.33
N MET A 225 -1.46 17.69 -1.65
CA MET A 225 -0.60 16.99 -2.60
C MET A 225 0.88 17.38 -2.43
N ASP A 226 1.81 16.48 -2.77
CA ASP A 226 3.27 16.64 -2.56
C ASP A 226 3.69 16.84 -1.09
N THR A 227 2.78 16.65 -0.13
CA THR A 227 3.03 16.75 1.31
C THR A 227 2.47 15.53 2.05
N ASN A 228 2.75 15.44 3.35
CA ASN A 228 2.07 14.52 4.25
C ASN A 228 2.21 15.03 5.69
N PRO A 229 1.10 15.35 6.40
CA PRO A 229 1.16 15.91 7.75
C PRO A 229 1.70 14.93 8.79
N TRP A 230 1.76 13.64 8.49
CA TRP A 230 2.32 12.61 9.37
C TRP A 230 3.82 12.40 9.20
N VAL A 231 4.47 13.14 8.31
CA VAL A 231 5.87 12.90 7.94
C VAL A 231 6.68 14.17 8.14
N ASP A 232 7.75 14.04 8.94
CA ASP A 232 8.76 15.07 9.10
C ASP A 232 9.77 15.00 7.94
N TYR A 233 9.70 16.00 7.06
CA TYR A 233 10.61 16.19 5.92
C TYR A 233 11.81 17.09 6.24
N SER A 234 11.96 17.57 7.48
CA SER A 234 13.11 18.39 7.88
C SER A 234 14.40 17.58 8.05
N LEU A 235 14.26 16.26 8.16
CA LEU A 235 15.36 15.31 8.27
C LEU A 235 15.84 14.85 6.89
N GLU A 236 17.10 14.40 6.83
CA GLU A 236 17.65 13.79 5.62
C GLU A 236 16.84 12.57 5.17
N VAL A 237 16.37 11.73 6.10
CA VAL A 237 15.45 10.63 5.79
C VAL A 237 14.10 10.96 6.41
N PRO A 238 13.01 11.03 5.62
CA PRO A 238 11.68 11.33 6.15
C PRO A 238 11.29 10.35 7.25
N LYS A 239 10.67 10.86 8.32
CA LYS A 239 10.24 10.04 9.45
C LYS A 239 8.78 10.28 9.80
N LEU A 240 8.14 9.21 10.25
CA LEU A 240 6.81 9.28 10.83
C LEU A 240 6.85 10.10 12.12
N ILE A 241 5.86 10.97 12.32
CA ILE A 241 5.61 11.63 13.59
C ILE A 241 4.41 11.00 14.30
N ASP A 242 4.42 11.03 15.63
CA ASP A 242 3.37 10.40 16.45
C ASP A 242 2.07 11.20 16.44
N LYS A 243 2.14 12.51 16.23
CA LYS A 243 1.00 13.42 16.28
C LYS A 243 1.18 14.57 15.29
N VAL A 244 0.12 14.84 14.52
CA VAL A 244 0.02 16.05 13.69
C VAL A 244 -0.20 17.26 14.61
N VAL A 245 0.58 18.32 14.39
CA VAL A 245 0.53 19.58 15.15
C VAL A 245 -0.37 20.58 14.46
#